data_AF-A0A4U9W0Z1-F1
#
_entry.id   AF-A0A4U9W0Z1-F1
#
_cell.length_a   1.000
_cell.length_b   1.000
_cell.length_c   1.000
_cell.angle_alpha   90.00
_cell.angle_beta   90.00
_cell.angle_gamma   90.00
#
_symmetry.space_group_name_H-M   'P 1'
#
loop_
_entity.id
_entity.type
_entity.pdbx_description
1 polymer ?
#
loop_
_entity_poly.entity_id
_entity_poly.type
_entity_poly.pdbx_seq_one_letter_code
_entity_poly.pdbx_strand_id
1 'polypeptide(L)'
;MTLQLFIPLAQAILERYESFTPVQTRSEIDAVLGELLTQKPTDNVLKYINAAVQRGLPAEAELFDVLQTPLILRLSDLHAEFLSPRMALTRNLRLLTEVIALHNCDVLLLTGRPSRFPGIQALFRQLQPVPINRIVSLDGYHTSGWYPFSQQGRIDNPKSTAAVGAMLCLLALELRLPGVYFKAADFRPYSTVRYLGRLDADNRLPANQVFYADLDLDTPDGGLDSSVSFALNGALCLGFRQLDNEHWPAAPLFTLTIIDPQLARNLAGDNLLRVKIAPQPGSPARWSITSAELEDGTPVPTEHLQLKLNTLIDSATGATHYWIDSGSIFA
;
A
#
# COMPACT_ATOMS: atom_id res chain seq x y z
N MET A 1 -12.50 22.18 -0.08
CA MET A 1 -12.96 21.55 -1.33
C MET A 1 -12.96 20.03 -1.23
N THR A 2 -11.80 19.37 -1.09
CA THR A 2 -11.69 17.90 -1.07
C THR A 2 -12.62 17.20 -0.06
N LEU A 3 -12.55 17.60 1.21
CA LEU A 3 -13.34 16.97 2.29
C LEU A 3 -14.85 17.18 2.16
N GLN A 4 -15.28 18.32 1.60
CA GLN A 4 -16.69 18.73 1.62
C GLN A 4 -17.42 18.47 0.30
N LEU A 5 -16.68 18.28 -0.80
CA LEU A 5 -17.26 18.07 -2.12
C LEU A 5 -16.77 16.75 -2.72
N PHE A 6 -15.46 16.62 -2.98
CA PHE A 6 -14.95 15.47 -3.72
C PHE A 6 -15.05 14.13 -2.97
N ILE A 7 -14.75 14.10 -1.66
CA ILE A 7 -14.88 12.85 -0.89
C ILE A 7 -16.34 12.39 -0.82
N PRO A 8 -17.32 13.23 -0.42
CA PRO A 8 -18.72 12.81 -0.39
C PRO A 8 -19.26 12.43 -1.76
N LEU A 9 -18.90 13.15 -2.83
CA LEU A 9 -19.28 12.79 -4.20
C LEU A 9 -18.69 11.43 -4.61
N ALA A 10 -17.40 11.22 -4.35
CA ALA A 10 -16.76 9.93 -4.64
C ALA A 10 -17.42 8.79 -3.86
N GLN A 11 -17.76 9.00 -2.59
CA GLN A 11 -18.51 8.03 -1.80
C GLN A 11 -19.88 7.72 -2.41
N ALA A 12 -20.66 8.75 -2.79
CA ALA A 12 -21.96 8.55 -3.43
C ALA A 12 -21.86 7.78 -4.76
N ILE A 13 -20.83 8.07 -5.57
CA ILE A 13 -20.55 7.33 -6.80
C ILE A 13 -20.19 5.87 -6.49
N LEU A 14 -19.29 5.63 -5.54
CA LEU A 14 -18.83 4.30 -5.18
C LEU A 14 -19.95 3.46 -4.54
N GLU A 15 -20.82 4.05 -3.72
CA GLU A 15 -21.98 3.36 -3.14
C GLU A 15 -22.97 2.91 -4.22
N ARG A 16 -23.23 3.75 -5.24
CA ARG A 16 -24.02 3.33 -6.40
C ARG A 16 -23.32 2.23 -7.18
N TYR A 17 -22.00 2.32 -7.34
CA TYR A 17 -21.21 1.30 -8.01
C TYR A 17 -21.17 -0.04 -7.25
N GLU A 18 -21.23 -0.06 -5.92
CA GLU A 18 -21.31 -1.30 -5.13
C GLU A 18 -22.52 -2.17 -5.51
N SER A 19 -23.63 -1.56 -5.94
CA SER A 19 -24.84 -2.29 -6.38
C SER A 19 -24.92 -2.54 -7.89
N PHE A 20 -23.92 -2.07 -8.65
CA PHE A 20 -23.88 -2.26 -10.10
C PHE A 20 -23.68 -3.73 -10.48
N THR A 21 -24.48 -4.23 -11.41
CA THR A 21 -24.26 -5.55 -12.01
C THR A 21 -23.73 -5.39 -13.44
N PRO A 22 -22.60 -6.01 -13.84
CA PRO A 22 -21.98 -5.82 -15.15
C PRO A 22 -22.88 -6.08 -16.38
N VAL A 23 -23.94 -6.86 -16.24
CA VAL A 23 -24.92 -7.09 -17.31
C VAL A 23 -25.83 -5.89 -17.59
N GLN A 24 -25.91 -4.93 -16.65
CA GLN A 24 -26.74 -3.73 -16.75
C GLN A 24 -26.00 -2.59 -17.46
N THR A 25 -25.76 -2.73 -18.75
CA THR A 25 -24.92 -1.80 -19.52
C THR A 25 -25.43 -0.36 -19.60
N ARG A 26 -26.71 -0.14 -19.27
CA ARG A 26 -27.37 1.18 -19.25
C ARG A 26 -27.44 1.83 -17.86
N SER A 27 -26.90 1.21 -16.82
CA SER A 27 -26.91 1.82 -15.48
C SER A 27 -26.01 3.05 -15.45
N GLU A 28 -26.58 4.19 -15.11
CA GLU A 28 -25.89 5.47 -15.05
C GLU A 28 -26.30 6.26 -13.80
N ILE A 29 -25.40 7.14 -13.39
CA ILE A 29 -25.68 8.24 -12.49
C ILE A 29 -26.03 9.42 -13.39
N ASP A 30 -27.26 9.90 -13.31
CA ASP A 30 -27.70 11.17 -13.89
C ASP A 30 -28.34 11.97 -12.76
N ALA A 31 -27.59 12.94 -12.24
CA ALA A 31 -27.96 13.76 -11.09
C ALA A 31 -27.15 15.06 -11.10
N VAL A 32 -27.62 16.10 -10.39
CA VAL A 32 -26.77 17.25 -10.10
C VAL A 32 -25.89 16.98 -8.88
N LEU A 33 -24.73 17.62 -8.78
CA LEU A 33 -23.79 17.38 -7.67
C LEU A 33 -24.44 17.57 -6.30
N GLY A 34 -25.33 18.56 -6.15
CA GLY A 34 -26.04 18.83 -4.90
C GLY A 34 -26.91 17.66 -4.41
N GLU A 35 -27.49 16.87 -5.31
CA GLU A 35 -28.33 15.71 -4.97
C GLU A 35 -27.52 14.52 -4.44
N LEU A 36 -26.22 14.48 -4.75
CA LEU A 36 -25.32 13.40 -4.35
C LEU A 36 -24.64 13.66 -3.01
N LEU A 37 -24.78 14.87 -2.45
CA LEU A 37 -24.14 15.26 -1.20
C LEU A 37 -25.07 15.02 -0.02
N THR A 38 -24.58 14.30 0.99
CA THR A 38 -25.29 14.10 2.25
C THR A 38 -25.30 15.36 3.13
N GLN A 39 -24.31 16.24 2.96
CA GLN A 39 -24.18 17.50 3.66
C GLN A 39 -23.80 18.61 2.68
N LYS A 40 -24.45 19.76 2.81
CA LYS A 40 -24.12 20.93 1.98
C LYS A 40 -22.71 21.45 2.35
N PRO A 41 -21.82 21.71 1.38
CA PRO A 41 -20.54 22.36 1.64
C PRO A 41 -20.76 23.74 2.27
N THR A 42 -19.78 24.21 3.05
CA THR A 42 -19.89 25.54 3.67
C THR A 42 -19.89 26.64 2.62
N ASP A 43 -20.52 27.77 2.93
CA ASP A 43 -20.63 28.91 2.00
C ASP A 43 -19.25 29.41 1.54
N ASN A 44 -18.22 29.32 2.38
CA ASN A 44 -16.85 29.68 1.99
C ASN A 44 -16.30 28.76 0.90
N VAL A 45 -16.56 27.45 0.98
CA VAL A 45 -16.14 26.48 -0.05
C VAL A 45 -16.94 26.71 -1.33
N LEU A 46 -18.25 26.91 -1.23
CA LEU A 46 -19.10 27.18 -2.40
C LEU A 46 -18.66 28.48 -3.10
N LYS A 47 -18.46 29.57 -2.36
CA LYS A 47 -17.96 30.84 -2.90
C LYS A 47 -16.60 30.68 -3.55
N TYR A 48 -15.68 29.96 -2.91
CA TYR A 48 -14.34 29.71 -3.47
C TYR A 48 -14.41 29.01 -4.82
N ILE A 49 -15.19 27.92 -4.93
CA ILE A 49 -15.32 27.14 -6.16
C ILE A 49 -16.06 27.95 -7.23
N ASN A 50 -17.21 28.52 -6.87
CA ASN A 50 -18.04 29.25 -7.83
C ASN A 50 -17.30 30.48 -8.37
N ALA A 51 -16.59 31.24 -7.52
CA ALA A 51 -15.78 32.37 -7.97
C ALA A 51 -14.55 31.95 -8.79
N ALA A 52 -13.98 30.76 -8.54
CA ALA A 52 -12.89 30.24 -9.36
C ALA A 52 -13.37 29.89 -10.78
N VAL A 53 -14.51 29.21 -10.90
CA VAL A 53 -15.10 28.86 -12.20
C VAL A 53 -15.61 30.11 -12.92
N GLN A 54 -16.32 31.01 -12.22
CA GLN A 54 -16.89 32.23 -12.81
C GLN A 54 -15.84 33.12 -13.45
N ARG A 55 -14.63 33.23 -12.86
CA ARG A 55 -13.52 34.01 -13.44
C ARG A 55 -13.04 33.47 -14.79
N GLY A 56 -13.25 32.19 -15.06
CA GLY A 56 -12.92 31.57 -16.34
C GLY A 56 -14.05 31.64 -17.37
N LEU A 57 -15.24 32.09 -16.98
CA LEU A 57 -16.39 32.23 -17.88
C LEU A 57 -16.42 33.63 -18.53
N PRO A 58 -17.06 33.77 -19.71
CA PRO A 58 -17.34 35.07 -20.31
C PRO A 58 -18.10 36.00 -19.36
N ALA A 59 -17.91 37.33 -19.50
CA ALA A 59 -18.54 38.32 -18.62
C ALA A 59 -20.09 38.29 -18.64
N GLU A 60 -20.67 37.79 -19.73
CA GLU A 60 -22.12 37.66 -19.93
C GLU A 60 -22.67 36.29 -19.50
N ALA A 61 -21.81 35.38 -19.02
CA ALA A 61 -22.25 34.07 -18.58
C ALA A 61 -23.13 34.15 -17.33
N GLU A 62 -24.11 33.25 -17.24
CA GLU A 62 -24.91 33.09 -16.04
C GLU A 62 -24.04 32.77 -14.81
N LEU A 63 -24.60 33.02 -13.62
CA LEU A 63 -23.94 32.71 -12.36
C LEU A 63 -23.78 31.20 -12.21
N PHE A 64 -22.54 30.75 -12.08
CA PHE A 64 -22.22 29.35 -11.88
C PHE A 64 -22.55 28.88 -10.45
N ASP A 65 -23.26 27.77 -10.35
CA ASP A 65 -23.45 27.04 -9.08
C ASP A 65 -22.94 25.60 -9.21
N VAL A 66 -21.88 25.28 -8.47
CA VAL A 66 -21.31 23.94 -8.40
C VAL A 66 -22.35 22.88 -8.01
N LEU A 67 -23.34 23.21 -7.18
CA LEU A 67 -24.35 22.24 -6.74
C LEU A 67 -25.36 21.89 -7.84
N GLN A 68 -25.51 22.74 -8.85
CA GLN A 68 -26.36 22.50 -10.02
C GLN A 68 -25.59 21.90 -11.20
N THR A 69 -24.30 21.62 -11.03
CA THR A 69 -23.50 20.99 -12.08
C THR A 69 -23.99 19.57 -12.32
N PRO A 70 -24.37 19.18 -13.55
CA PRO A 70 -24.79 17.83 -13.86
C PRO A 70 -23.60 16.85 -13.79
N LEU A 71 -23.83 15.68 -13.20
CA LEU A 71 -22.93 14.53 -13.23
C LEU A 71 -23.63 13.38 -13.94
N ILE A 72 -23.17 13.12 -15.16
CA ILE A 72 -23.59 11.97 -15.96
C ILE A 72 -22.41 10.98 -15.99
N LEU A 73 -22.56 9.84 -15.31
CA LEU A 73 -21.55 8.80 -15.24
C LEU A 73 -22.17 7.43 -15.53
N ARG A 74 -21.77 6.82 -16.64
CA ARG A 74 -22.12 5.42 -16.93
C ARG A 74 -21.29 4.49 -16.05
N LEU A 75 -21.96 3.64 -15.28
CA LEU A 75 -21.28 2.72 -14.36
C LEU A 75 -20.48 1.64 -15.11
N SER A 76 -20.84 1.35 -16.35
CA SER A 76 -20.08 0.48 -17.26
C SER A 76 -18.73 1.07 -17.65
N ASP A 77 -18.64 2.38 -17.84
CA ASP A 77 -17.36 3.06 -18.11
C ASP A 77 -16.45 2.99 -16.87
N LEU A 78 -17.01 3.26 -15.69
CA LEU A 78 -16.28 3.09 -14.42
C LEU A 78 -15.82 1.63 -14.21
N HIS A 79 -16.68 0.67 -14.55
CA HIS A 79 -16.34 -0.76 -14.46
C HIS A 79 -15.16 -1.12 -15.38
N ALA A 80 -15.15 -0.60 -16.61
CA ALA A 80 -14.06 -0.82 -17.56
C ALA A 80 -12.72 -0.27 -17.04
N GLU A 81 -12.73 0.84 -16.30
CA GLU A 81 -11.50 1.37 -15.69
C GLU A 81 -10.84 0.40 -14.69
N PHE A 82 -11.63 -0.36 -13.92
CA PHE A 82 -11.09 -1.39 -13.00
C PHE A 82 -10.38 -2.54 -13.73
N LEU A 83 -10.73 -2.78 -15.00
CA LEU A 83 -10.12 -3.82 -15.83
C LEU A 83 -8.96 -3.28 -16.65
N SER A 84 -8.87 -1.96 -16.80
CA SER A 84 -7.76 -1.25 -17.44
C SER A 84 -6.54 -1.16 -16.51
N PRO A 85 -5.34 -0.89 -17.05
CA PRO A 85 -4.15 -0.59 -16.24
C PRO A 85 -4.12 0.86 -15.70
N ARG A 86 -5.15 1.69 -15.97
CA ARG A 86 -5.12 3.13 -15.66
C ARG A 86 -5.39 3.45 -14.19
N MET A 87 -6.19 2.62 -13.52
CA MET A 87 -6.48 2.82 -12.10
C MET A 87 -5.30 2.38 -11.24
N ALA A 88 -4.76 3.30 -10.43
CA ALA A 88 -3.64 3.03 -9.53
C ALA A 88 -3.88 1.81 -8.61
N LEU A 89 -5.13 1.63 -8.13
CA LEU A 89 -5.52 0.48 -7.33
C LEU A 89 -5.29 -0.87 -8.05
N THR A 90 -5.58 -0.92 -9.35
CA THR A 90 -5.49 -2.17 -10.14
C THR A 90 -4.07 -2.67 -10.27
N ARG A 91 -3.07 -1.76 -10.26
CA ARG A 91 -1.65 -2.12 -10.24
C ARG A 91 -1.31 -2.94 -8.99
N ASN A 92 -1.73 -2.49 -7.82
CA ASN A 92 -1.49 -3.19 -6.56
C ASN A 92 -2.24 -4.53 -6.51
N LEU A 93 -3.48 -4.58 -7.01
CA LEU A 93 -4.25 -5.82 -7.08
C LEU A 93 -3.58 -6.86 -7.99
N ARG A 94 -3.03 -6.44 -9.14
CA ARG A 94 -2.27 -7.32 -10.04
C ARG A 94 -1.01 -7.87 -9.37
N LEU A 95 -0.27 -7.04 -8.66
CA LEU A 95 0.88 -7.50 -7.87
C LEU A 95 0.46 -8.53 -6.81
N LEU A 96 -0.66 -8.30 -6.11
CA LEU A 96 -1.19 -9.30 -5.17
C LEU A 96 -1.56 -10.62 -5.86
N THR A 97 -2.07 -10.59 -7.09
CA THR A 97 -2.32 -11.84 -7.85
C THR A 97 -1.04 -12.61 -8.14
N GLU A 98 0.08 -11.94 -8.39
CA GLU A 98 1.38 -12.60 -8.54
C GLU A 98 1.80 -13.31 -7.25
N VAL A 99 1.59 -12.70 -6.09
CA VAL A 99 1.89 -13.32 -4.78
C VAL A 99 1.05 -14.56 -4.53
N ILE A 100 -0.25 -14.47 -4.80
CA ILE A 100 -1.17 -15.59 -4.62
C ILE A 100 -0.74 -16.78 -5.50
N ALA A 101 -0.37 -16.50 -6.75
CA ALA A 101 0.14 -17.51 -7.68
C ALA A 101 1.50 -18.07 -7.24
N LEU A 102 2.44 -17.21 -6.82
CA LEU A 102 3.78 -17.60 -6.36
C LEU A 102 3.73 -18.57 -5.17
N HIS A 103 2.79 -18.35 -4.25
CA HIS A 103 2.61 -19.21 -3.07
C HIS A 103 1.70 -20.42 -3.33
N ASN A 104 1.22 -20.63 -4.55
CA ASN A 104 0.31 -21.73 -4.91
C ASN A 104 -0.91 -21.81 -3.98
N CYS A 105 -1.53 -20.67 -3.66
CA CYS A 105 -2.67 -20.66 -2.75
C CYS A 105 -3.83 -21.50 -3.27
N ASP A 106 -4.48 -22.26 -2.39
CA ASP A 106 -5.63 -23.08 -2.77
C ASP A 106 -6.90 -22.27 -2.96
N VAL A 107 -7.17 -21.32 -2.06
CA VAL A 107 -8.42 -20.55 -1.99
C VAL A 107 -8.08 -19.08 -1.75
N LEU A 108 -8.76 -18.18 -2.47
CA LEU A 108 -8.68 -16.74 -2.27
C LEU A 108 -9.96 -16.24 -1.61
N LEU A 109 -9.84 -15.73 -0.38
CA LEU A 109 -10.94 -15.06 0.33
C LEU A 109 -10.89 -13.55 0.06
N LEU A 110 -11.94 -13.00 -0.55
CA LEU A 110 -12.08 -11.56 -0.73
C LEU A 110 -12.87 -10.97 0.45
N THR A 111 -12.23 -10.06 1.19
CA THR A 111 -12.80 -9.41 2.38
C THR A 111 -12.59 -7.89 2.38
N GLY A 112 -13.19 -7.21 3.35
CA GLY A 112 -13.20 -5.74 3.46
C GLY A 112 -14.19 -5.09 2.50
N ARG A 113 -14.66 -3.89 2.84
CA ARG A 113 -15.68 -3.18 2.04
C ARG A 113 -15.29 -3.01 0.55
N PRO A 114 -14.03 -2.71 0.17
CA PRO A 114 -13.67 -2.61 -1.24
C PRO A 114 -13.94 -3.88 -2.05
N SER A 115 -13.92 -5.08 -1.44
CA SER A 115 -14.22 -6.34 -2.14
C SER A 115 -15.65 -6.43 -2.69
N ARG A 116 -16.56 -5.55 -2.23
CA ARG A 116 -17.93 -5.41 -2.76
C ARG A 116 -17.94 -4.80 -4.16
N PHE A 117 -16.89 -4.06 -4.54
CA PHE A 117 -16.85 -3.44 -5.86
C PHE A 117 -16.83 -4.51 -6.96
N PRO A 118 -17.80 -4.46 -7.91
CA PRO A 118 -17.88 -5.43 -9.00
C PRO A 118 -16.59 -5.51 -9.82
N GLY A 119 -15.91 -4.38 -9.99
CA GLY A 119 -14.64 -4.29 -10.72
C GLY A 119 -13.48 -5.03 -10.04
N ILE A 120 -13.40 -5.02 -8.70
CA ILE A 120 -12.36 -5.77 -7.98
C ILE A 120 -12.59 -7.27 -8.17
N GLN A 121 -13.83 -7.73 -8.00
CA GLN A 121 -14.14 -9.15 -8.20
C GLN A 121 -13.93 -9.57 -9.66
N ALA A 122 -14.33 -8.74 -10.62
CA ALA A 122 -14.12 -8.99 -12.05
C ALA A 122 -12.62 -9.06 -12.39
N LEU A 123 -11.81 -8.17 -11.82
CA LEU A 123 -10.35 -8.17 -12.02
C LEU A 123 -9.73 -9.48 -11.51
N PHE A 124 -10.03 -9.92 -10.28
CA PHE A 124 -9.50 -11.20 -9.76
C PHE A 124 -9.97 -12.40 -10.60
N ARG A 125 -11.24 -12.41 -11.05
CA ARG A 125 -11.75 -13.46 -11.94
C ARG A 125 -11.13 -13.43 -13.34
N GLN A 126 -10.71 -12.26 -13.83
CA GLN A 126 -10.00 -12.13 -15.09
C GLN A 126 -8.55 -12.61 -14.96
N LEU A 127 -7.87 -12.23 -13.87
CA LEU A 127 -6.47 -12.57 -13.61
C LEU A 127 -6.28 -14.04 -13.21
N GLN A 128 -7.30 -14.66 -12.60
CA GLN A 128 -7.30 -16.06 -12.17
C GLN A 128 -6.03 -16.49 -11.43
N PRO A 129 -5.63 -15.82 -10.32
CA PRO A 129 -4.51 -16.30 -9.50
C PRO A 129 -4.78 -17.67 -8.88
N VAL A 130 -6.06 -18.03 -8.76
CA VAL A 130 -6.59 -19.36 -8.45
C VAL A 130 -7.80 -19.62 -9.38
N PRO A 131 -8.23 -20.88 -9.56
CA PRO A 131 -9.44 -21.19 -10.31
C PRO A 131 -10.66 -20.41 -9.78
N ILE A 132 -11.54 -19.94 -10.67
CA ILE A 132 -12.65 -19.03 -10.33
C ILE A 132 -13.55 -19.59 -9.21
N ASN A 133 -13.79 -20.90 -9.19
CA ASN A 133 -14.59 -21.57 -8.16
C ASN A 133 -13.93 -21.59 -6.77
N ARG A 134 -12.66 -21.16 -6.66
CA ARG A 134 -11.90 -21.02 -5.41
C ARG A 134 -11.68 -19.56 -5.01
N ILE A 135 -12.27 -18.61 -5.73
CA ILE A 135 -12.33 -17.19 -5.33
C ILE A 135 -13.66 -16.97 -4.59
N VAL A 136 -13.59 -16.85 -3.27
CA VAL A 136 -14.76 -16.75 -2.40
C VAL A 136 -14.89 -15.32 -1.87
N SER A 137 -15.97 -14.63 -2.25
CA SER A 137 -16.34 -13.36 -1.63
C SER A 137 -16.94 -13.61 -0.26
N LEU A 138 -16.48 -12.87 0.75
CA LEU A 138 -17.11 -12.87 2.07
C LEU A 138 -18.32 -11.92 2.15
N ASP A 139 -18.53 -11.10 1.13
CA ASP A 139 -19.78 -10.32 0.99
C ASP A 139 -20.97 -11.26 0.71
N GLY A 140 -21.97 -11.25 1.58
CA GLY A 140 -23.15 -12.13 1.47
C GLY A 140 -22.86 -13.62 1.74
N TYR A 141 -21.69 -13.97 2.25
CA TYR A 141 -21.32 -15.36 2.53
C TYR A 141 -22.19 -15.96 3.63
N HIS A 142 -22.69 -17.18 3.43
CA HIS A 142 -23.59 -17.83 4.38
C HIS A 142 -22.84 -18.39 5.59
N THR A 143 -23.13 -17.85 6.76
CA THR A 143 -22.53 -18.24 8.04
C THR A 143 -23.51 -18.92 8.97
N SER A 144 -24.80 -19.02 8.61
CA SER A 144 -25.85 -19.40 9.56
C SER A 144 -25.86 -18.43 10.77
N GLY A 145 -26.24 -18.88 11.97
CA GLY A 145 -26.43 -18.02 13.14
C GLY A 145 -25.21 -17.76 14.03
N TRP A 146 -24.03 -18.33 13.75
CA TRP A 146 -22.88 -18.16 14.66
C TRP A 146 -22.16 -16.82 14.49
N TYR A 147 -22.26 -16.20 13.30
CA TYR A 147 -21.52 -14.99 12.98
C TYR A 147 -22.20 -13.76 13.59
N PRO A 148 -21.53 -13.00 14.49
CA PRO A 148 -22.18 -11.97 15.30
C PRO A 148 -22.82 -10.83 14.51
N PHE A 149 -22.25 -10.49 13.35
CA PHE A 149 -22.74 -9.41 12.48
C PHE A 149 -23.54 -9.94 11.28
N SER A 150 -24.12 -11.14 11.40
CA SER A 150 -24.88 -11.73 10.31
C SER A 150 -26.25 -11.07 10.17
N GLN A 151 -26.68 -10.87 8.93
CA GLN A 151 -28.06 -10.54 8.59
C GLN A 151 -28.61 -11.68 7.75
N GLN A 152 -29.76 -12.22 8.16
CA GLN A 152 -30.42 -13.36 7.48
C GLN A 152 -29.46 -14.55 7.24
N GLY A 153 -28.58 -14.83 8.22
CA GLY A 153 -27.61 -15.93 8.16
C GLY A 153 -26.41 -15.69 7.23
N ARG A 154 -26.20 -14.45 6.77
CA ARG A 154 -25.10 -14.07 5.87
C ARG A 154 -24.26 -12.94 6.44
N ILE A 155 -23.00 -12.87 6.05
CA ILE A 155 -22.13 -11.72 6.33
C ILE A 155 -22.65 -10.52 5.53
N ASP A 156 -23.15 -9.50 6.22
CA ASP A 156 -23.65 -8.28 5.59
C ASP A 156 -22.50 -7.34 5.19
N ASN A 157 -21.55 -7.11 6.11
CA ASN A 157 -20.39 -6.25 5.85
C ASN A 157 -19.09 -7.07 5.90
N PRO A 158 -18.39 -7.29 4.78
CA PRO A 158 -17.16 -8.07 4.77
C PRO A 158 -16.04 -7.44 5.61
N LYS A 159 -16.07 -6.15 5.95
CA LYS A 159 -15.11 -5.55 6.89
C LYS A 159 -15.24 -6.13 8.31
N SER A 160 -16.41 -6.65 8.68
CA SER A 160 -16.63 -7.24 10.01
C SER A 160 -15.79 -8.50 10.26
N THR A 161 -15.27 -9.15 9.22
CA THR A 161 -14.51 -10.40 9.38
C THR A 161 -13.20 -10.18 10.14
N ALA A 162 -12.62 -8.98 10.06
CA ALA A 162 -11.45 -8.62 10.86
C ALA A 162 -11.77 -8.55 12.36
N ALA A 163 -12.91 -7.95 12.72
CA ALA A 163 -13.37 -7.88 14.10
C ALA A 163 -13.75 -9.26 14.65
N VAL A 164 -14.41 -10.08 13.83
CA VAL A 164 -14.73 -11.47 14.19
C VAL A 164 -13.45 -12.30 14.34
N GLY A 165 -12.46 -12.13 13.46
CA GLY A 165 -11.14 -12.77 13.60
C GLY A 165 -10.46 -12.41 14.92
N ALA A 166 -10.45 -11.14 15.29
CA ALA A 166 -9.90 -10.68 16.58
C ALA A 166 -10.65 -11.28 17.78
N MET A 167 -11.99 -11.34 17.72
CA MET A 167 -12.81 -12.00 18.73
C MET A 167 -12.46 -13.50 18.86
N LEU A 168 -12.30 -14.22 17.75
CA LEU A 168 -11.89 -15.62 17.76
C LEU A 168 -10.52 -15.81 18.42
N CYS A 169 -9.56 -14.92 18.14
CA CYS A 169 -8.26 -14.93 18.81
C CYS A 169 -8.41 -14.77 20.33
N LEU A 170 -9.23 -13.81 20.78
CA LEU A 170 -9.46 -13.57 22.21
C LEU A 170 -10.11 -14.79 22.89
N LEU A 171 -11.16 -15.35 22.29
CA LEU A 171 -11.84 -16.52 22.83
C LEU A 171 -10.91 -17.74 22.89
N ALA A 172 -9.99 -17.88 21.93
CA ALA A 172 -9.01 -18.97 21.95
C ALA A 172 -7.99 -18.81 23.08
N LEU A 173 -7.52 -17.57 23.34
CA LEU A 173 -6.65 -17.27 24.48
C LEU A 173 -7.31 -17.60 25.82
N GLU A 174 -8.63 -17.40 25.92
CA GLU A 174 -9.42 -17.71 27.11
C GLU A 174 -9.91 -19.16 27.19
N LEU A 175 -9.54 -20.02 26.22
CA LEU A 175 -10.02 -21.40 26.09
C LEU A 175 -11.55 -21.53 26.01
N ARG A 176 -12.21 -20.53 25.40
CA ARG A 176 -13.67 -20.39 25.26
C ARG A 176 -14.20 -20.74 23.86
N LEU A 177 -13.37 -21.34 23.00
CA LEU A 177 -13.77 -21.84 21.68
C LEU A 177 -13.94 -23.36 21.70
N PRO A 178 -15.16 -23.89 21.91
CA PRO A 178 -15.39 -25.33 21.90
C PRO A 178 -15.19 -25.91 20.49
N GLY A 179 -14.53 -27.06 20.39
CA GLY A 179 -14.37 -27.81 19.14
C GLY A 179 -13.39 -27.20 18.12
N VAL A 180 -12.79 -26.05 18.41
CA VAL A 180 -11.77 -25.41 17.58
C VAL A 180 -10.52 -25.17 18.41
N TYR A 181 -9.42 -25.80 18.03
CA TYR A 181 -8.12 -25.56 18.66
C TYR A 181 -7.31 -24.57 17.83
N PHE A 182 -6.93 -23.46 18.45
CA PHE A 182 -6.20 -22.37 17.81
C PHE A 182 -5.19 -21.80 18.80
N LYS A 183 -3.90 -21.82 18.43
CA LYS A 183 -2.80 -21.35 19.29
C LYS A 183 -2.60 -19.84 19.18
N ALA A 184 -3.61 -19.07 19.58
CA ALA A 184 -3.56 -17.60 19.52
C ALA A 184 -2.34 -17.01 20.28
N ALA A 185 -1.88 -17.68 21.34
CA ALA A 185 -0.74 -17.24 22.15
C ALA A 185 0.61 -17.33 21.42
N ASP A 186 0.69 -18.09 20.32
CA ASP A 186 1.92 -18.25 19.54
C ASP A 186 2.11 -17.12 18.52
N PHE A 187 1.10 -16.25 18.33
CA PHE A 187 1.24 -15.10 17.46
C PHE A 187 2.24 -14.09 18.02
N ARG A 188 3.29 -13.86 17.23
CA ARG A 188 4.33 -12.88 17.50
C ARG A 188 4.54 -12.03 16.27
N PRO A 189 4.71 -10.70 16.42
CA PRO A 189 5.20 -9.90 15.31
C PRO A 189 6.59 -10.42 14.93
N TYR A 190 6.85 -10.47 13.63
CA TYR A 190 8.12 -10.95 13.06
C TYR A 190 8.50 -10.04 11.88
N SER A 191 9.78 -10.05 11.50
CA SER A 191 10.23 -9.19 10.40
C SER A 191 9.80 -9.75 9.05
N THR A 192 9.33 -8.87 8.15
CA THR A 192 9.04 -9.26 6.75
C THR A 192 10.20 -9.00 5.80
N VAL A 193 11.32 -8.47 6.29
CA VAL A 193 12.51 -8.18 5.49
C VAL A 193 13.17 -9.49 5.08
N ARG A 194 13.07 -9.85 3.79
CA ARG A 194 13.70 -11.06 3.23
C ARG A 194 14.86 -10.72 2.31
N TYR A 195 14.70 -9.70 1.47
CA TYR A 195 15.75 -9.24 0.55
C TYR A 195 16.04 -7.78 0.84
N LEU A 196 17.31 -7.44 1.01
CA LEU A 196 17.77 -6.07 1.23
C LEU A 196 18.82 -5.71 0.18
N GLY A 197 18.72 -4.50 -0.36
CA GLY A 197 19.75 -3.97 -1.23
C GLY A 197 19.49 -2.53 -1.62
N ARG A 198 20.16 -2.09 -2.69
CA ARG A 198 20.04 -0.72 -3.21
C ARG A 198 18.73 -0.54 -3.98
N LEU A 199 17.97 0.48 -3.60
CA LEU A 199 16.82 0.91 -4.40
C LEU A 199 17.28 1.71 -5.62
N ASP A 200 16.55 1.53 -6.72
CA ASP A 200 16.64 2.41 -7.88
C ASP A 200 15.79 3.69 -7.69
N ALA A 201 15.77 4.55 -8.72
CA ALA A 201 15.02 5.80 -8.69
C ALA A 201 13.49 5.61 -8.59
N ASP A 202 12.99 4.43 -8.95
CA ASP A 202 11.56 4.07 -8.96
C ASP A 202 11.15 3.25 -7.72
N ASN A 203 12.00 3.21 -6.68
CA ASN A 203 11.82 2.41 -5.47
C ASN A 203 11.64 0.91 -5.75
N ARG A 204 12.30 0.39 -6.78
CA ARG A 204 12.39 -1.05 -7.03
C ARG A 204 13.71 -1.57 -6.49
N LEU A 205 13.72 -2.88 -6.20
CA LEU A 205 14.92 -3.62 -5.82
C LEU A 205 15.19 -4.70 -6.87
N PRO A 206 15.93 -4.37 -7.94
CA PRO A 206 16.34 -5.33 -8.96
C PRO A 206 17.19 -6.46 -8.36
N ALA A 207 17.15 -7.66 -8.96
CA ALA A 207 17.87 -8.83 -8.45
C ALA A 207 19.39 -8.59 -8.33
N ASN A 208 19.99 -7.84 -9.25
CA ASN A 208 21.42 -7.50 -9.23
C ASN A 208 21.80 -6.41 -8.22
N GLN A 209 20.84 -5.78 -7.56
CA GLN A 209 21.05 -4.79 -6.51
C GLN A 209 20.73 -5.35 -5.11
N VAL A 210 20.35 -6.63 -5.01
CA VAL A 210 20.17 -7.33 -3.73
C VAL A 210 21.54 -7.63 -3.12
N PHE A 211 21.78 -7.13 -1.92
CA PHE A 211 23.02 -7.39 -1.16
C PHE A 211 22.85 -8.58 -0.22
N TYR A 212 21.67 -8.71 0.39
CA TYR A 212 21.33 -9.78 1.28
C TYR A 212 20.00 -10.40 0.87
N ALA A 213 19.95 -11.74 0.84
CA ALA A 213 18.78 -12.51 0.46
C ALA A 213 18.41 -13.48 1.59
N ASP A 214 17.14 -13.90 1.59
CA ASP A 214 16.60 -14.88 2.54
C ASP A 214 16.82 -14.56 4.02
N LEU A 215 16.89 -13.27 4.35
CA LEU A 215 17.06 -12.77 5.71
C LEU A 215 15.97 -13.29 6.66
N ASP A 216 16.37 -13.64 7.87
CA ASP A 216 15.48 -14.02 8.97
C ASP A 216 15.88 -13.23 10.21
N LEU A 217 15.38 -12.00 10.32
CA LEU A 217 15.76 -11.07 11.39
C LEU A 217 15.25 -11.47 12.78
N ASP A 218 14.49 -12.56 12.88
CA ASP A 218 14.06 -13.15 14.14
C ASP A 218 15.12 -14.14 14.69
N THR A 219 16.16 -14.43 13.91
CA THR A 219 17.37 -15.13 14.36
C THR A 219 18.46 -14.16 14.84
N PRO A 220 19.37 -14.58 15.74
CA PRO A 220 20.37 -13.68 16.34
C PRO A 220 21.29 -12.97 15.34
N ASP A 221 21.65 -13.63 14.24
CA ASP A 221 22.50 -13.12 13.16
C ASP A 221 21.71 -12.53 11.99
N GLY A 222 20.38 -12.70 12.00
CA GLY A 222 19.48 -12.18 10.99
C GLY A 222 19.61 -12.84 9.62
N GLY A 223 20.49 -13.84 9.47
CA GLY A 223 20.95 -14.35 8.18
C GLY A 223 21.87 -13.39 7.41
N LEU A 224 22.45 -12.37 8.05
CA LEU A 224 23.38 -11.45 7.37
C LEU A 224 24.77 -12.09 7.22
N ASP A 225 25.20 -12.30 5.97
CA ASP A 225 26.56 -12.71 5.68
C ASP A 225 27.55 -11.55 5.91
N SER A 226 28.37 -11.67 6.96
CA SER A 226 29.43 -10.72 7.30
C SER A 226 30.51 -10.52 6.22
N SER A 227 30.58 -11.42 5.23
CA SER A 227 31.47 -11.30 4.07
C SER A 227 30.98 -10.23 3.08
N VAL A 228 29.66 -10.02 3.01
CA VAL A 228 29.03 -9.07 2.09
C VAL A 228 29.42 -7.65 2.43
N SER A 229 29.84 -6.91 1.41
CA SER A 229 30.03 -5.47 1.43
C SER A 229 29.44 -4.88 0.16
N PHE A 230 28.98 -3.65 0.23
CA PHE A 230 28.43 -2.94 -0.92
C PHE A 230 29.10 -1.58 -1.08
N ALA A 231 29.20 -1.14 -2.33
CA ALA A 231 29.87 0.10 -2.67
C ALA A 231 28.90 1.29 -2.70
N LEU A 232 29.36 2.46 -2.26
CA LEU A 232 28.69 3.73 -2.43
C LEU A 232 29.71 4.85 -2.77
N ASN A 233 29.24 5.82 -3.55
CA ASN A 233 29.95 7.06 -3.90
C ASN A 233 29.15 8.31 -3.50
N GLY A 234 28.20 8.15 -2.57
CA GLY A 234 27.26 9.19 -2.18
C GLY A 234 26.18 8.63 -1.26
N ALA A 235 25.07 9.36 -1.12
CA ALA A 235 23.92 8.86 -0.38
C ALA A 235 23.34 7.60 -1.05
N LEU A 236 23.03 6.59 -0.24
CA LEU A 236 22.49 5.31 -0.69
C LEU A 236 21.18 5.02 0.04
N CYS A 237 20.10 4.81 -0.71
CA CYS A 237 18.85 4.29 -0.16
C CYS A 237 18.88 2.76 -0.19
N LEU A 238 18.96 2.16 0.98
CA LEU A 238 18.76 0.73 1.18
C LEU A 238 17.28 0.47 1.40
N GLY A 239 16.72 -0.44 0.61
CA GLY A 239 15.35 -0.88 0.76
C GLY A 239 15.24 -2.38 0.81
N PHE A 240 14.01 -2.85 0.98
CA PHE A 240 13.71 -4.25 1.09
C PHE A 240 12.46 -4.67 0.33
N ARG A 241 12.40 -5.96 0.00
CA ARG A 241 11.19 -6.65 -0.47
C ARG A 241 10.98 -7.94 0.32
N GLN A 242 9.73 -8.35 0.45
CA GLN A 242 9.33 -9.56 1.16
C GLN A 242 9.47 -10.83 0.31
N LEU A 243 9.49 -10.69 -1.02
CA LEU A 243 9.38 -11.80 -1.96
C LEU A 243 10.51 -11.80 -2.97
N ASP A 244 10.87 -12.99 -3.46
CA ASP A 244 11.81 -13.15 -4.57
C ASP A 244 11.17 -12.86 -5.94
N ASN A 245 10.60 -11.66 -6.09
CA ASN A 245 10.16 -11.12 -7.37
C ASN A 245 10.61 -9.66 -7.53
N GLU A 246 11.35 -9.33 -8.58
CA GLU A 246 11.84 -7.95 -8.84
C GLU A 246 10.73 -6.98 -9.28
N HIS A 247 9.54 -7.51 -9.58
CA HIS A 247 8.31 -6.75 -9.84
C HIS A 247 7.55 -6.43 -8.56
N TRP A 248 7.86 -7.13 -7.46
CA TRP A 248 7.28 -6.82 -6.16
C TRP A 248 7.77 -5.45 -5.68
N PRO A 249 6.87 -4.56 -5.22
CA PRO A 249 7.27 -3.26 -4.70
C PRO A 249 8.27 -3.41 -3.56
N ALA A 250 9.35 -2.63 -3.61
CA ALA A 250 10.26 -2.51 -2.50
C ALA A 250 9.90 -1.27 -1.66
N ALA A 251 10.29 -1.29 -0.40
CA ALA A 251 10.14 -0.16 0.50
C ALA A 251 11.51 0.33 0.97
N PRO A 252 11.74 1.65 1.07
CA PRO A 252 12.95 2.16 1.69
C PRO A 252 13.00 1.73 3.16
N LEU A 253 14.20 1.40 3.63
CA LEU A 253 14.44 0.98 5.01
C LEU A 253 15.50 1.82 5.68
N PHE A 254 16.63 2.05 5.02
CA PHE A 254 17.70 2.88 5.55
C PHE A 254 18.22 3.86 4.51
N THR A 255 18.61 5.05 4.96
CA THR A 255 19.42 5.98 4.18
C THR A 255 20.82 5.97 4.78
N LEU A 256 21.80 5.55 3.98
CA LEU A 256 23.21 5.63 4.30
C LEU A 256 23.77 6.93 3.72
N THR A 257 24.28 7.81 4.58
CA THR A 257 24.87 9.10 4.19
C THR A 257 26.31 9.23 4.68
N ILE A 258 27.09 9.99 3.93
CA ILE A 258 28.43 10.42 4.34
C ILE A 258 28.25 11.76 5.06
N ILE A 259 28.64 11.82 6.34
CA ILE A 259 28.49 13.02 7.16
C ILE A 259 29.80 13.78 7.34
N ASP A 260 30.94 13.13 7.10
CA ASP A 260 32.24 13.81 7.10
C ASP A 260 32.49 14.57 5.78
N PRO A 261 32.73 15.90 5.82
CA PRO A 261 32.94 16.70 4.61
C PRO A 261 34.23 16.36 3.85
N GLN A 262 35.27 15.88 4.52
CA GLN A 262 36.54 15.54 3.86
C GLN A 262 36.41 14.24 3.06
N LEU A 263 35.79 13.23 3.66
CA LEU A 263 35.43 11.98 3.02
C LEU A 263 34.47 12.21 1.83
N ALA A 264 33.46 13.06 1.99
CA ALA A 264 32.54 13.41 0.91
C ALA A 264 33.27 14.04 -0.30
N ARG A 265 34.26 14.91 -0.06
CA ARG A 265 35.08 15.49 -1.13
C ARG A 265 35.99 14.46 -1.80
N ASN A 266 36.52 13.52 -1.03
CA ASN A 266 37.34 12.43 -1.56
C ASN A 266 36.53 11.52 -2.49
N LEU A 267 35.30 11.16 -2.08
CA LEU A 267 34.40 10.31 -2.88
C LEU A 267 33.82 11.01 -4.12
N ALA A 268 33.81 12.35 -4.15
CA ALA A 268 33.41 13.10 -5.34
C ALA A 268 34.38 12.94 -6.53
N GLY A 269 35.61 12.45 -6.29
CA GLY A 269 36.64 12.21 -7.31
C GLY A 269 36.65 10.79 -7.87
N ASP A 270 35.49 10.15 -8.05
CA ASP A 270 35.30 8.77 -8.54
C ASP A 270 35.78 7.63 -7.61
N ASN A 271 36.12 7.93 -6.36
CA ASN A 271 36.44 6.90 -5.37
C ASN A 271 35.17 6.21 -4.84
N LEU A 272 35.27 4.89 -4.63
CA LEU A 272 34.21 4.09 -4.02
C LEU A 272 34.52 3.76 -2.56
N LEU A 273 33.48 3.82 -1.73
CA LEU A 273 33.51 3.37 -0.36
C LEU A 273 32.79 2.02 -0.26
N ARG A 274 33.45 1.00 0.28
CA ARG A 274 32.84 -0.29 0.62
C ARG A 274 32.40 -0.27 2.07
N VAL A 275 31.14 -0.63 2.31
CA VAL A 275 30.54 -0.63 3.65
C VAL A 275 29.98 -2.00 3.98
N LYS A 276 30.11 -2.39 5.25
CA LYS A 276 29.47 -3.56 5.86
C LYS A 276 28.52 -3.12 6.96
N ILE A 277 27.41 -3.83 7.09
CA ILE A 277 26.39 -3.61 8.12
C ILE A 277 26.09 -4.92 8.85
N ALA A 278 25.66 -4.81 10.10
CA ALA A 278 25.21 -5.95 10.91
C ALA A 278 24.03 -5.54 11.81
N PRO A 279 23.17 -6.50 12.20
CA PRO A 279 22.15 -6.27 13.20
C PRO A 279 22.78 -6.00 14.58
N GLN A 280 22.16 -5.13 15.36
CA GLN A 280 22.55 -4.89 16.74
C GLN A 280 21.93 -5.97 17.66
N PRO A 281 22.73 -6.57 18.55
CA PRO A 281 22.23 -7.55 19.50
C PRO A 281 21.09 -6.99 20.36
N GLY A 282 20.02 -7.77 20.54
CA GLY A 282 18.92 -7.45 21.45
C GLY A 282 17.97 -6.34 21.01
N SER A 283 18.10 -5.82 19.79
CA SER A 283 17.16 -4.85 19.21
C SER A 283 16.76 -5.28 17.79
N PRO A 284 15.58 -5.91 17.63
CA PRO A 284 15.05 -6.26 16.32
C PRO A 284 15.05 -5.01 15.40
N ALA A 285 15.53 -5.18 14.17
CA ALA A 285 15.58 -4.13 13.15
C ALA A 285 16.46 -2.89 13.47
N ARG A 286 17.36 -2.93 14.45
CA ARG A 286 18.42 -1.93 14.59
C ARG A 286 19.71 -2.44 13.98
N TRP A 287 20.21 -1.76 12.98
CA TRP A 287 21.44 -2.15 12.29
C TRP A 287 22.50 -1.06 12.44
N SER A 288 23.76 -1.45 12.38
CA SER A 288 24.90 -0.52 12.45
C SER A 288 25.93 -0.85 11.40
N ILE A 289 26.68 0.17 11.01
CA ILE A 289 27.85 0.06 10.16
C ILE A 289 28.96 -0.60 10.99
N THR A 290 29.50 -1.70 10.49
CA THR A 290 30.58 -2.45 11.17
C THR A 290 31.96 -2.15 10.62
N SER A 291 32.05 -1.83 9.33
CA SER A 291 33.29 -1.40 8.69
C SER A 291 33.00 -0.54 7.48
N ALA A 292 33.95 0.34 7.17
CA ALA A 292 33.97 1.15 5.97
C ALA A 292 35.42 1.27 5.48
N GLU A 293 35.65 1.03 4.20
CA GLU A 293 36.98 1.05 3.59
C GLU A 293 36.89 1.67 2.19
N LEU A 294 37.87 2.47 1.79
CA LEU A 294 38.00 2.92 0.41
C LEU A 294 38.40 1.73 -0.49
N GLU A 295 38.22 1.88 -1.79
CA GLU A 295 38.57 0.85 -2.77
C GLU A 295 40.06 0.43 -2.74
N ASP A 296 40.94 1.35 -2.32
CA ASP A 296 42.37 1.10 -2.11
C ASP A 296 42.70 0.34 -0.80
N GLY A 297 41.69 0.01 0.01
CA GLY A 297 41.82 -0.68 1.29
C GLY A 297 42.06 0.25 2.48
N THR A 298 42.05 1.57 2.29
CA THR A 298 42.22 2.53 3.40
C THR A 298 40.99 2.47 4.32
N PRO A 299 41.17 2.21 5.63
CA PRO A 299 40.05 2.17 6.57
C PRO A 299 39.47 3.57 6.80
N VAL A 300 38.13 3.63 6.85
CA VAL A 300 37.36 4.84 7.12
C VAL A 300 36.65 4.70 8.47
N PRO A 301 36.76 5.68 9.38
CA PRO A 301 36.04 5.66 10.65
C PRO A 301 34.52 5.59 10.42
N THR A 302 33.84 4.66 11.11
CA THR A 302 32.39 4.46 10.93
C THR A 302 31.57 5.67 11.34
N GLU A 303 32.08 6.51 12.25
CA GLU A 303 31.47 7.78 12.65
C GLU A 303 31.43 8.84 11.54
N HIS A 304 32.15 8.63 10.43
CA HIS A 304 32.06 9.51 9.24
C HIS A 304 30.82 9.19 8.38
N LEU A 305 30.09 8.14 8.74
CA LEU A 305 28.90 7.65 8.05
C LEU A 305 27.71 7.63 9.01
N GLN A 306 26.52 7.76 8.44
CA GLN A 306 25.27 7.64 9.18
C GLN A 306 24.33 6.68 8.47
N LEU A 307 23.91 5.63 9.17
CA LEU A 307 22.82 4.77 8.76
C LEU A 307 21.54 5.21 9.49
N LYS A 308 20.64 5.88 8.77
CA LYS A 308 19.39 6.40 9.33
C LYS A 308 18.22 5.53 8.88
N LEU A 309 17.38 5.08 9.81
CA LEU A 309 16.12 4.41 9.46
C LEU A 309 15.24 5.37 8.65
N ASN A 310 14.78 4.91 7.50
CA ASN A 310 13.86 5.62 6.63
C ASN A 310 12.48 4.99 6.74
N THR A 311 11.54 5.72 7.34
CA THR A 311 10.14 5.30 7.50
C THR A 311 9.20 6.02 6.53
N LEU A 312 9.73 6.88 5.66
CA LEU A 312 8.96 7.64 4.68
C LEU A 312 9.33 7.18 3.27
N ILE A 313 8.35 7.11 2.38
CA ILE A 313 8.61 6.93 0.94
C ILE A 313 9.16 8.27 0.44
N ASP A 314 10.47 8.44 0.60
CA ASP A 314 11.20 9.53 -0.03
C ASP A 314 11.63 9.01 -1.40
N SER A 315 10.85 9.30 -2.44
CA SER A 315 11.40 9.21 -3.79
C SER A 315 12.58 10.18 -3.82
N ALA A 316 13.73 9.77 -4.35
CA ALA A 316 14.92 10.62 -4.49
C ALA A 316 14.66 11.97 -5.23
N THR A 317 13.45 12.17 -5.76
CA THR A 317 12.91 13.37 -6.40
C THR A 317 12.11 14.31 -5.48
N GLY A 318 12.03 14.07 -4.16
CA GLY A 318 11.38 14.97 -3.20
C GLY A 318 9.84 15.03 -3.31
N ALA A 319 9.21 14.10 -4.04
CA ALA A 319 7.76 13.97 -4.08
C ALA A 319 7.28 12.94 -3.05
N THR A 320 6.91 13.41 -1.86
CA THR A 320 6.32 12.56 -0.82
C THR A 320 4.89 12.17 -1.17
N HIS A 321 4.71 11.08 -1.92
CA HIS A 321 3.39 10.47 -2.10
C HIS A 321 3.26 9.26 -1.17
N TYR A 322 2.64 9.45 -0.01
CA TYR A 322 2.28 8.36 0.89
C TYR A 322 0.80 8.41 1.25
N TRP A 323 0.18 7.23 1.41
CA TRP A 323 -1.20 7.09 1.83
C TRP A 323 -1.25 7.23 3.35
N ILE A 324 -1.83 8.34 3.84
CA ILE A 324 -2.20 8.48 5.24
C ILE A 324 -3.60 7.89 5.39
N ASP A 325 -3.84 7.06 6.40
CA ASP A 325 -5.14 6.46 6.73
C ASP A 325 -6.27 7.51 6.97
N SER A 326 -5.92 8.81 6.93
CA SER A 326 -6.82 9.97 6.94
C SER A 326 -7.38 10.38 5.57
N GLY A 327 -6.99 9.73 4.48
CA GLY A 327 -7.49 10.05 3.13
C GLY A 327 -7.00 11.40 2.56
N SER A 328 -5.92 11.96 3.11
CA SER A 328 -5.32 13.21 2.63
C SER A 328 -4.04 12.93 1.84
N ILE A 329 -3.95 13.48 0.62
CA ILE A 329 -2.72 13.54 -0.18
C ILE A 329 -2.09 14.89 0.11
N PHE A 330 -0.93 14.91 0.74
CA PHE A 330 -0.09 16.10 0.79
C PHE A 330 0.89 16.05 -0.38
N ALA A 331 0.87 17.11 -1.19
CA ALA A 331 1.92 17.42 -2.15
C ALA A 331 2.86 18.45 -1.50
#